data_AF-A0A1I4TBC7-F1
#
_entry.id   AF-A0A1I4TBC7-F1
#
_cell.length_a   1.000
_cell.length_b   1.000
_cell.length_c   1.000
_cell.angle_alpha   90.00
_cell.angle_beta   90.00
_cell.angle_gamma   90.00
#
_symmetry.space_group_name_H-M   'P 1'
#
loop_
_entity.id
_entity.type
_entity.pdbx_description
1 polymer ?
#
loop_
_entity_poly.entity_id
_entity_poly.type
_entity_poly.pdbx_seq_one_letter_code
_entity_poly.pdbx_strand_id
1 'polypeptide(L)'
;MRTHDDRPGGAGGYPDDRSYGAHAQQPGAGAQGARSTQSLGSSKYDYYDDDDGYSDAEATSLVDPGGREEEAYYDDLGRTRKPFGWSGSTDLGLLIMRLSLGGLFLVHGAQKLFGVLGGPGPEGFAQALAKMGFQQSAMLSLVTGATELGAGALLVLGLFTPLAAAGVVGVMANAIFLKLGAGFFNTTGGFEFEATLLVLGLGLMFTGPGRVALDYGRVWFRRPLTFGFTSLIIAAGAAAAVLLVFHQA
;
A
#
# COMPACT_ATOMS: atom_id res chain seq x y z
N MET A 1 -71.44 -17.18 27.41
CA MET A 1 -70.70 -18.45 27.61
C MET A 1 -69.40 -18.07 28.31
N ARG A 2 -69.26 -18.12 29.65
CA ARG A 2 -69.04 -19.31 30.53
C ARG A 2 -68.07 -20.29 29.84
N THR A 3 -66.89 -20.59 30.38
CA THR A 3 -66.54 -21.02 31.77
C THR A 3 -65.18 -20.45 32.24
N HIS A 4 -65.01 -19.95 33.48
CA HIS A 4 -64.61 -20.67 34.73
C HIS A 4 -63.40 -21.62 34.56
N ASP A 5 -62.41 -21.77 35.44
CA ASP A 5 -61.85 -21.09 36.62
C ASP A 5 -60.68 -22.00 37.11
N ASP A 6 -60.03 -21.60 38.21
CA ASP A 6 -59.43 -22.49 39.23
C ASP A 6 -57.94 -22.86 39.12
N ARG A 7 -57.14 -22.08 39.86
CA ARG A 7 -55.96 -22.59 40.57
C ARG A 7 -56.41 -23.53 41.71
N PRO A 8 -55.68 -24.65 41.90
CA PRO A 8 -55.14 -25.04 43.21
C PRO A 8 -53.61 -25.20 43.07
N GLY A 9 -52.75 -24.88 44.04
CA GLY A 9 -52.84 -25.24 45.44
C GLY A 9 -52.12 -26.58 45.67
N GLY A 10 -50.84 -26.54 46.06
CA GLY A 10 -50.26 -27.54 46.95
C GLY A 10 -49.24 -28.56 46.40
N ALA A 11 -48.09 -28.59 47.09
CA ALA A 11 -47.32 -29.77 47.49
C ALA A 11 -46.18 -30.29 46.60
N GLY A 12 -45.00 -30.41 47.24
CA GLY A 12 -43.80 -31.13 46.79
C GLY A 12 -42.64 -30.17 46.51
N GLY A 13 -41.72 -29.85 47.42
CA GLY A 13 -41.15 -30.66 48.50
C GLY A 13 -39.64 -30.69 48.29
N TYR A 14 -38.92 -29.83 49.00
CA TYR A 14 -37.45 -29.78 49.07
C TYR A 14 -36.86 -31.10 49.61
N PRO A 15 -35.67 -31.51 49.17
CA PRO A 15 -34.73 -32.23 50.02
C PRO A 15 -33.78 -31.24 50.69
N ASP A 16 -33.73 -31.34 52.01
CA ASP A 16 -32.90 -30.57 52.93
C ASP A 16 -32.28 -31.61 53.89
N ASP A 17 -30.95 -31.78 53.89
CA ASP A 17 -30.21 -32.47 54.94
C ASP A 17 -28.87 -31.77 55.28
N ARG A 18 -29.03 -30.66 55.99
CA ARG A 18 -28.30 -30.22 57.20
C ARG A 18 -26.96 -30.92 57.56
N SER A 19 -25.91 -30.09 57.54
CA SER A 19 -25.07 -29.64 58.67
C SER A 19 -24.65 -30.61 59.79
N TYR A 20 -23.34 -30.86 59.91
CA TYR A 20 -22.47 -30.86 61.12
C TYR A 20 -21.00 -30.82 60.61
N GLY A 21 -20.03 -30.06 61.11
CA GLY A 21 -19.90 -29.11 62.20
C GLY A 21 -18.52 -28.42 62.11
N ALA A 22 -18.41 -27.25 62.71
CA ALA A 22 -17.16 -26.53 62.91
C ALA A 22 -16.34 -27.14 64.07
N HIS A 23 -15.00 -27.15 63.98
CA HIS A 23 -14.06 -26.56 64.96
C HIS A 23 -12.59 -27.02 64.76
N ALA A 24 -11.70 -26.01 64.67
CA ALA A 24 -10.30 -25.91 65.12
C ALA A 24 -9.17 -26.77 64.48
N GLN A 25 -8.21 -26.13 63.78
CA GLN A 25 -6.86 -25.73 64.26
C GLN A 25 -5.93 -25.38 63.06
N GLN A 26 -5.27 -24.21 63.12
CA GLN A 26 -4.20 -23.65 62.24
C GLN A 26 -2.85 -24.45 62.29
N PRO A 27 -1.74 -24.07 61.59
CA PRO A 27 -1.52 -23.12 60.45
C PRO A 27 -0.56 -23.64 59.33
N GLY A 28 -0.41 -22.88 58.23
CA GLY A 28 0.81 -22.91 57.40
C GLY A 28 0.76 -22.14 56.06
N ALA A 29 1.47 -20.99 56.00
CA ALA A 29 2.13 -20.30 54.87
C ALA A 29 1.47 -20.27 53.46
N GLY A 30 1.31 -19.16 52.74
CA GLY A 30 1.78 -17.78 52.85
C GLY A 30 1.44 -17.02 51.54
N ALA A 31 1.64 -15.70 51.57
CA ALA A 31 1.67 -14.76 50.43
C ALA A 31 0.33 -14.36 49.77
N GLN A 32 -0.21 -13.20 50.19
CA GLN A 32 -0.88 -12.23 49.30
C GLN A 32 -1.03 -10.89 50.02
N GLY A 33 -0.24 -9.90 49.60
CA GLY A 33 -0.38 -8.50 49.97
C GLY A 33 -0.96 -7.74 48.78
N ALA A 34 -2.22 -7.34 48.91
CA ALA A 34 -2.92 -6.50 47.97
C ALA A 34 -2.37 -5.07 47.95
N ARG A 35 -2.32 -4.44 46.76
CA ARG A 35 -2.56 -3.00 46.61
C ARG A 35 -3.53 -2.74 45.47
N SER A 36 -4.66 -2.19 45.87
CA SER A 36 -5.76 -1.65 45.10
C SER A 36 -5.36 -0.41 44.29
N THR A 37 -5.81 -0.32 43.04
CA THR A 37 -6.27 0.95 42.45
C THR A 37 -7.50 0.67 41.59
N GLN A 38 -8.58 1.38 41.94
CA GLN A 38 -9.87 1.39 41.26
C GLN A 38 -9.71 1.75 39.77
N SER A 39 -10.44 1.06 38.89
CA SER A 39 -10.73 1.58 37.56
C SER A 39 -12.21 1.38 37.26
N LEU A 40 -12.82 2.48 36.85
CA LEU A 40 -14.24 2.69 36.66
C LEU A 40 -14.85 1.73 35.63
N GLY A 41 -16.12 1.40 35.85
CA GLY A 41 -16.92 0.63 34.92
C GLY A 41 -16.98 1.29 33.54
N SER A 42 -16.77 0.48 32.51
CA SER A 42 -17.07 0.83 31.13
C SER A 42 -18.17 -0.10 30.64
N SER A 43 -19.31 0.52 30.33
CA SER A 43 -20.48 -0.07 29.72
C SER A 43 -20.12 -0.91 28.50
N LYS A 44 -20.70 -2.11 28.46
CA LYS A 44 -20.69 -3.02 27.32
C LYS A 44 -21.58 -2.43 26.23
N TYR A 45 -21.00 -1.97 25.13
CA TYR A 45 -21.72 -1.66 23.91
C TYR A 45 -21.47 -2.79 22.91
N ASP A 46 -22.47 -3.64 22.75
CA ASP A 46 -22.64 -4.48 21.57
C ASP A 46 -22.91 -3.55 20.37
N TYR A 47 -22.12 -3.65 19.31
CA TYR A 47 -22.35 -2.95 18.05
C TYR A 47 -22.04 -3.88 16.88
N TYR A 48 -23.13 -4.40 16.30
CA TYR A 48 -23.35 -5.01 14.98
C TYR A 48 -22.44 -6.15 14.50
N ASP A 49 -23.04 -7.33 14.59
CA ASP A 49 -23.08 -8.37 13.56
C ASP A 49 -23.25 -7.73 12.17
N ASP A 50 -22.23 -7.80 11.31
CA ASP A 50 -22.36 -7.62 9.87
C ASP A 50 -21.75 -8.86 9.22
N ASP A 51 -22.68 -9.68 8.76
CA ASP A 51 -22.55 -10.84 7.90
C ASP A 51 -22.07 -10.36 6.51
N ASP A 52 -20.75 -10.33 6.28
CA ASP A 52 -20.19 -10.23 4.94
C ASP A 52 -19.53 -11.54 4.52
N GLY A 53 -20.41 -12.47 4.10
CA GLY A 53 -20.03 -13.67 3.37
C GLY A 53 -19.06 -13.37 2.23
N TYR A 54 -17.79 -13.69 2.46
CA TYR A 54 -16.83 -13.97 1.40
C TYR A 54 -16.50 -15.46 1.45
N SER A 55 -16.87 -16.11 0.36
CA SER A 55 -16.90 -17.54 0.13
C SER A 55 -15.62 -18.27 0.52
N ASP A 56 -15.81 -19.40 1.20
CA ASP A 56 -14.91 -20.55 1.20
C ASP A 56 -14.70 -21.06 -0.24
N ALA A 57 -13.80 -20.41 -0.97
CA ALA A 57 -13.23 -20.95 -2.18
C ALA A 57 -11.73 -21.17 -1.94
N GLU A 58 -11.43 -22.33 -1.36
CA GLU A 58 -10.19 -23.09 -1.54
C GLU A 58 -8.93 -22.24 -1.81
N ALA A 59 -8.46 -21.52 -0.79
CA ALA A 59 -7.04 -21.24 -0.73
C ALA A 59 -6.36 -22.58 -0.44
N THR A 60 -5.88 -23.21 -1.50
CA THR A 60 -4.95 -24.35 -1.49
C THR A 60 -3.71 -23.97 -0.68
N SER A 61 -3.83 -24.09 0.65
CA SER A 61 -2.69 -24.06 1.55
C SER A 61 -2.01 -25.41 1.41
N LEU A 62 -0.88 -25.40 0.70
CA LEU A 62 0.10 -26.46 0.84
C LEU A 62 0.51 -26.47 2.31
N VAL A 63 0.01 -27.49 3.01
CA VAL A 63 0.40 -27.87 4.36
C VAL A 63 1.93 -27.98 4.40
N ASP A 64 2.58 -27.12 5.18
CA ASP A 64 3.96 -27.32 5.62
C ASP A 64 3.91 -28.00 7.00
N PRO A 65 4.20 -29.31 7.11
CA PRO A 65 4.25 -30.00 8.39
C PRO A 65 5.64 -29.82 9.00
N GLY A 66 5.94 -28.59 9.41
CA GLY A 66 7.29 -28.21 9.85
C GLY A 66 7.26 -27.15 10.95
N GLY A 67 6.89 -27.56 12.15
CA GLY A 67 6.73 -26.68 13.30
C GLY A 67 7.93 -25.75 13.56
N ARG A 68 7.64 -24.45 13.58
CA ARG A 68 8.20 -23.47 14.50
C ARG A 68 7.09 -22.50 14.87
N GLU A 69 6.77 -22.46 16.15
CA GLU A 69 5.75 -21.61 16.76
C GLU A 69 6.08 -20.14 16.43
N GLU A 70 5.27 -19.55 15.54
CA GLU A 70 5.31 -18.11 15.28
C GLU A 70 4.68 -17.43 16.52
N GLU A 71 5.51 -16.84 17.37
CA GLU A 71 5.10 -16.07 18.55
C GLU A 71 4.04 -15.04 18.14
N ALA A 72 2.79 -15.34 18.47
CA ALA A 72 1.66 -14.45 18.25
C ALA A 72 1.86 -13.18 19.10
N TYR A 73 2.13 -12.05 18.45
CA TYR A 73 2.16 -10.75 19.10
C TYR A 73 0.73 -10.35 19.48
N TYR A 74 0.39 -10.51 20.77
CA TYR A 74 -0.90 -10.09 21.33
C TYR A 74 -0.89 -8.57 21.57
N ASP A 75 -1.97 -7.89 21.17
CA ASP A 75 -2.24 -6.51 21.59
C ASP A 75 -2.76 -6.49 23.05
N ASP A 76 -2.77 -5.33 23.72
CA ASP A 76 -3.20 -5.13 25.12
C ASP A 76 -4.67 -5.56 25.39
N LEU A 77 -5.39 -5.92 24.33
CA LEU A 77 -6.76 -6.43 24.32
C LEU A 77 -6.86 -7.95 24.03
N GLY A 78 -5.75 -8.69 24.05
CA GLY A 78 -5.73 -10.15 23.90
C GLY A 78 -6.13 -10.67 22.51
N ARG A 79 -6.24 -9.80 21.50
CA ARG A 79 -6.46 -10.22 20.11
C ARG A 79 -5.14 -10.55 19.44
N THR A 80 -5.05 -11.72 18.82
CA THR A 80 -4.00 -12.03 17.86
C THR A 80 -4.12 -11.03 16.71
N ARG A 81 -3.14 -10.12 16.54
CA ARG A 81 -3.05 -9.35 15.30
C ARG A 81 -2.88 -10.36 14.18
N LYS A 82 -3.84 -10.39 13.22
CA LYS A 82 -3.60 -11.10 11.97
C LYS A 82 -2.26 -10.58 11.41
N PRO A 83 -1.31 -11.45 11.06
CA PRO A 83 -0.09 -11.00 10.39
C PRO A 83 -0.49 -10.19 9.15
N PHE A 84 0.35 -9.25 8.73
CA PHE A 84 0.09 -8.39 7.58
C PHE A 84 -0.06 -9.25 6.31
N GLY A 85 -1.26 -9.75 6.08
CA GLY A 85 -1.61 -10.63 4.97
C GLY A 85 -1.96 -9.76 3.78
N TRP A 86 -1.24 -9.95 2.68
CA TRP A 86 -1.52 -9.24 1.44
C TRP A 86 -2.88 -9.68 0.91
N SER A 87 -3.76 -8.72 0.58
CA SER A 87 -5.04 -9.02 -0.06
C SER A 87 -4.86 -9.03 -1.59
N GLY A 88 -5.53 -9.95 -2.27
CA GLY A 88 -5.53 -9.98 -3.74
C GLY A 88 -6.02 -8.66 -4.37
N SER A 89 -6.83 -7.89 -3.63
CA SER A 89 -7.24 -6.54 -4.02
C SER A 89 -6.09 -5.53 -4.07
N THR A 90 -5.13 -5.59 -3.14
CA THR A 90 -3.92 -4.74 -3.17
C THR A 90 -3.06 -5.07 -4.38
N ASP A 91 -2.85 -6.37 -4.66
CA ASP A 91 -2.06 -6.80 -5.81
C ASP A 91 -2.69 -6.39 -7.14
N LEU A 92 -4.01 -6.51 -7.25
CA LEU A 92 -4.75 -6.03 -8.43
C LEU A 92 -4.64 -4.51 -8.58
N GLY A 93 -4.77 -3.75 -7.48
CA GLY A 93 -4.59 -2.31 -7.49
C GLY A 93 -3.19 -1.89 -7.97
N LEU A 94 -2.14 -2.55 -7.48
CA LEU A 94 -0.76 -2.30 -7.92
C LEU A 94 -0.54 -2.68 -9.39
N LEU A 95 -1.16 -3.75 -9.87
CA LEU A 95 -1.13 -4.13 -11.28
C LEU A 95 -1.78 -3.05 -12.15
N ILE A 96 -2.97 -2.58 -11.78
CA ILE A 96 -3.68 -1.51 -12.51
C ILE A 96 -2.86 -0.23 -12.55
N MET A 97 -2.27 0.18 -11.41
CA MET A 97 -1.40 1.36 -11.36
C MET A 97 -0.19 1.20 -12.28
N ARG A 98 0.46 0.03 -12.30
CA ARG A 98 1.61 -0.26 -13.17
C ARG A 98 1.23 -0.24 -14.65
N LEU A 99 0.13 -0.89 -15.02
CA LEU A 99 -0.32 -0.93 -16.42
C LEU A 99 -0.74 0.47 -16.89
N SER A 100 -1.44 1.22 -16.04
CA SER A 100 -1.88 2.58 -16.37
C SER A 100 -0.69 3.54 -16.51
N LEU A 101 0.16 3.65 -15.49
CA LEU A 101 1.31 4.57 -15.52
C LEU A 101 2.36 4.10 -16.54
N GLY A 102 2.71 2.80 -16.51
CA GLY A 102 3.69 2.23 -17.42
C GLY A 102 3.24 2.28 -18.87
N GLY A 103 1.97 1.97 -19.16
CA GLY A 103 1.42 2.05 -20.51
C GLY A 103 1.41 3.48 -21.05
N LEU A 104 1.04 4.46 -20.23
CA LEU A 104 1.07 5.87 -20.60
C LEU A 104 2.49 6.31 -21.00
N PHE A 105 3.50 5.98 -20.19
CA PHE A 105 4.90 6.32 -20.48
C PHE A 105 5.48 5.53 -21.65
N LEU A 106 5.05 4.29 -21.85
CA LEU A 106 5.44 3.48 -23.01
C LEU A 106 4.95 4.15 -24.31
N VAL A 107 3.69 4.60 -24.33
CA VAL A 107 3.13 5.34 -25.47
C VAL A 107 3.83 6.67 -25.67
N HIS A 108 4.04 7.46 -24.62
CA HIS A 108 4.75 8.75 -24.74
C HIS A 108 6.19 8.60 -25.21
N GLY A 109 6.92 7.61 -24.70
CA GLY A 109 8.28 7.30 -25.15
C GLY A 109 8.29 6.88 -26.61
N ALA A 110 7.33 6.05 -27.04
CA ALA A 110 7.21 5.65 -28.44
C ALA A 110 6.86 6.84 -29.35
N GLN A 111 5.99 7.75 -28.92
CA GLN A 111 5.67 8.99 -29.64
C GLN A 111 6.90 9.87 -29.83
N LYS A 112 7.75 9.98 -28.80
CA LYS A 112 8.98 10.77 -28.82
C LYS A 112 10.10 10.12 -29.63
N LEU A 113 10.27 8.80 -29.60
CA LEU A 113 11.36 8.13 -30.31
C LEU A 113 11.02 7.73 -31.74
N PHE A 114 9.77 7.37 -32.00
CA PHE A 114 9.37 6.75 -33.26
C PHE A 114 8.25 7.50 -33.98
N GLY A 115 7.67 8.54 -33.36
CA GLY A 115 6.57 9.31 -33.97
C GLY A 115 5.28 8.51 -34.15
N VAL A 116 5.11 7.38 -33.45
CA VAL A 116 3.88 6.57 -33.53
C VAL A 116 2.67 7.37 -33.06
N LEU A 117 1.47 7.02 -33.54
CA LEU A 117 0.21 7.70 -33.17
C LEU A 117 0.22 9.23 -33.42
N GLY A 118 0.95 9.68 -34.46
CA GLY A 118 1.10 11.10 -34.76
C GLY A 118 1.96 11.86 -33.75
N GLY A 119 2.82 11.14 -33.01
CA GLY A 119 3.78 11.73 -32.08
C GLY A 119 4.81 12.62 -32.79
N PRO A 120 5.48 13.51 -32.04
CA PRO A 120 6.39 14.50 -32.61
C PRO A 120 7.65 13.88 -33.23
N GLY A 121 7.98 12.63 -32.88
CA GLY A 121 9.27 12.02 -33.22
C GLY A 121 10.45 12.72 -32.52
N PRO A 122 11.66 12.21 -32.72
CA PRO A 122 12.82 12.67 -31.97
C PRO A 122 13.21 14.10 -32.36
N GLU A 123 13.08 14.46 -33.63
CA GLU A 123 13.35 15.81 -34.12
C GLU A 123 12.30 16.81 -33.65
N GLY A 124 11.00 16.47 -33.72
CA GLY A 124 9.92 17.35 -33.28
C GLY A 124 9.98 17.61 -31.78
N PHE A 125 10.29 16.59 -30.99
CA PHE A 125 10.46 16.75 -29.55
C PHE A 125 11.74 17.53 -29.20
N ALA A 126 12.84 17.34 -29.93
CA ALA A 126 14.04 18.16 -29.79
C ALA A 126 13.78 19.65 -30.09
N GLN A 127 12.94 19.97 -31.08
CA GLN A 127 12.53 21.35 -31.34
C GLN A 127 11.69 21.93 -30.19
N ALA A 128 10.79 21.13 -29.59
CA ALA A 128 10.02 21.56 -28.43
C ALA A 128 10.93 21.86 -27.23
N LEU A 129 11.90 20.97 -26.95
CA LEU A 129 12.90 21.17 -25.89
C LEU A 129 13.77 22.42 -26.13
N ALA A 130 14.16 22.69 -27.37
CA ALA A 130 14.92 23.89 -27.71
C ALA A 130 14.11 25.17 -27.44
N LYS A 131 12.81 25.18 -27.75
CA LYS A 131 11.91 26.31 -27.43
C LYS A 131 11.73 26.52 -25.93
N MET A 132 11.93 25.47 -25.12
CA MET A 132 11.88 25.51 -23.66
C MET A 132 13.23 25.91 -23.03
N GLY A 133 14.25 26.25 -23.83
CA GLY A 133 15.55 26.73 -23.32
C GLY A 133 16.59 25.64 -23.06
N PHE A 134 16.33 24.38 -23.45
CA PHE A 134 17.35 23.34 -23.32
C PHE A 134 18.42 23.42 -24.42
N GLN A 135 19.67 23.44 -23.97
CA GLN A 135 20.83 23.19 -24.80
C GLN A 135 20.93 21.69 -25.11
N GLN A 136 21.51 21.33 -26.27
CA GLN A 136 21.65 19.93 -26.72
C GLN A 136 20.31 19.16 -26.78
N SER A 137 19.25 19.83 -27.23
CA SER A 137 17.89 19.30 -27.26
C SER A 137 17.74 17.98 -28.04
N ALA A 138 18.58 17.73 -29.04
CA ALA A 138 18.62 16.45 -29.75
C ALA A 138 19.01 15.28 -28.84
N MET A 139 20.02 15.46 -27.99
CA MET A 139 20.45 14.43 -27.04
C MET A 139 19.37 14.20 -25.98
N LEU A 140 18.83 15.29 -25.41
CA LEU A 140 17.77 15.19 -24.40
C LEU A 140 16.49 14.58 -24.95
N SER A 141 16.17 14.80 -26.23
CA SER A 141 15.03 14.18 -26.88
C SER A 141 15.14 12.66 -26.86
N LEU A 142 16.30 12.12 -27.27
CA LEU A 142 16.57 10.69 -27.24
C LEU A 142 16.61 10.14 -25.82
N VAL A 143 17.28 10.82 -24.89
CA VAL A 143 17.39 10.38 -23.49
C VAL A 143 16.01 10.34 -22.83
N THR A 144 15.20 11.39 -23.01
CA THR A 144 13.85 11.46 -22.44
C THR A 144 12.96 10.38 -23.05
N GLY A 145 12.93 10.27 -24.39
CA GLY A 145 12.15 9.25 -25.08
C GLY A 145 12.54 7.82 -24.67
N ALA A 146 13.84 7.54 -24.56
CA ALA A 146 14.34 6.24 -24.11
C ALA A 146 14.02 5.96 -22.64
N THR A 147 14.11 6.98 -21.78
CA THR A 147 13.76 6.87 -20.37
C THR A 147 12.27 6.58 -20.22
N GLU A 148 11.39 7.31 -20.90
CA GLU A 148 9.95 7.09 -20.83
C GLU A 148 9.55 5.72 -21.37
N LEU A 149 10.09 5.32 -22.52
CA LEU A 149 9.80 4.03 -23.13
C LEU A 149 10.30 2.87 -22.25
N GLY A 150 11.55 2.96 -21.80
CA GLY A 150 12.20 1.94 -20.98
C GLY A 150 11.54 1.82 -19.61
N ALA A 151 11.32 2.94 -18.91
CA ALA A 151 10.63 2.95 -17.63
C ALA A 151 9.19 2.44 -17.76
N GLY A 152 8.47 2.86 -18.81
CA GLY A 152 7.13 2.39 -19.09
C GLY A 152 7.07 0.87 -19.29
N ALA A 153 7.95 0.32 -20.13
CA ALA A 153 8.04 -1.11 -20.37
C ALA A 153 8.40 -1.89 -19.08
N LEU A 154 9.38 -1.41 -18.31
CA LEU A 154 9.76 -2.02 -17.04
C LEU A 154 8.61 -2.01 -16.03
N LEU A 155 7.84 -0.92 -15.94
CA LEU A 155 6.66 -0.85 -15.07
C LEU A 155 5.57 -1.84 -15.49
N VAL A 156 5.24 -1.90 -16.78
CA VAL A 156 4.23 -2.85 -17.32
C VAL A 156 4.62 -4.28 -17.01
N LEU A 157 5.89 -4.63 -17.24
CA LEU A 157 6.43 -5.96 -16.96
C LEU A 157 6.60 -6.24 -15.45
N GLY A 158 6.60 -5.20 -14.61
CA GLY A 158 6.90 -5.32 -13.18
C GLY A 158 8.37 -5.68 -12.90
N LEU A 159 9.29 -5.22 -13.76
CA LEU A 159 10.73 -5.40 -13.62
C LEU A 159 11.35 -4.14 -13.00
N PHE A 160 12.24 -4.31 -12.01
CA PHE A 160 12.94 -3.21 -11.34
C PHE A 160 12.04 -2.01 -10.98
N THR A 161 10.81 -2.27 -10.50
CA THR A 161 9.75 -1.24 -10.36
C THR A 161 10.18 0.04 -9.64
N PRO A 162 10.92 0.01 -8.51
CA PRO A 162 11.39 1.24 -7.87
C PRO A 162 12.31 2.08 -8.77
N LEU A 163 13.15 1.44 -9.60
CA LEU A 163 14.05 2.13 -10.52
C LEU A 163 13.30 2.62 -11.77
N ALA A 164 12.36 1.83 -12.30
CA ALA A 164 11.50 2.26 -13.39
C ALA A 164 10.65 3.48 -12.98
N ALA A 165 10.07 3.44 -11.77
CA ALA A 165 9.38 4.58 -11.17
C ALA A 165 10.30 5.79 -10.97
N ALA A 166 11.58 5.59 -10.68
CA ALA A 166 12.57 6.67 -10.58
C ALA A 166 12.73 7.43 -11.91
N GLY A 167 12.77 6.71 -13.03
CA GLY A 167 12.80 7.31 -14.37
C GLY A 167 11.57 8.18 -14.63
N VAL A 168 10.37 7.68 -14.31
CA VAL A 168 9.12 8.44 -14.41
C VAL A 168 9.15 9.70 -13.54
N VAL A 169 9.52 9.56 -12.27
CA VAL A 169 9.60 10.68 -11.32
C VAL A 169 10.58 11.74 -11.79
N GLY A 170 11.75 11.34 -12.30
CA GLY A 170 12.75 12.28 -12.83
C GLY A 170 12.25 13.07 -14.04
N VAL A 171 11.60 12.39 -15.01
CA VAL A 171 11.03 13.06 -16.19
C VAL A 171 9.90 14.01 -15.80
N MET A 172 9.02 13.60 -14.87
CA MET A 172 7.94 14.46 -14.39
C MET A 172 8.45 15.65 -13.58
N ALA A 173 9.51 15.49 -12.78
CA ALA A 173 10.13 16.60 -12.05
C ALA A 173 10.64 17.68 -13.00
N ASN A 174 11.32 17.29 -14.09
CA ASN A 174 11.74 18.23 -15.13
C ASN A 174 10.55 18.89 -15.83
N ALA A 175 9.50 18.12 -16.16
CA ALA A 175 8.31 18.66 -16.80
C ALA A 175 7.56 19.67 -15.92
N ILE A 176 7.47 19.41 -14.61
CA ILE A 176 6.90 20.34 -13.62
C ILE A 176 7.72 21.63 -13.60
N PHE A 177 9.04 21.53 -13.51
CA PHE A 177 9.94 22.69 -13.47
C PHE A 177 9.69 23.65 -14.65
N LEU A 178 9.54 23.11 -15.86
CA LEU A 178 9.28 23.90 -17.07
C LEU A 178 7.90 24.58 -17.07
N LYS A 179 6.94 24.02 -16.33
CA LYS A 179 5.56 24.50 -16.27
C LYS A 179 5.25 25.36 -15.05
N LEU A 180 6.21 25.57 -14.13
CA LEU A 180 5.99 26.38 -12.92
C LEU A 180 5.45 27.78 -13.22
N GLY A 181 5.93 28.41 -14.31
CA GLY A 181 5.47 29.74 -14.73
C GLY A 181 4.03 29.79 -15.24
N ALA A 182 3.43 28.66 -15.64
CA ALA A 182 2.07 28.57 -16.16
C ALA A 182 1.00 28.34 -15.06
N GLY A 183 1.44 28.21 -13.80
CA GLY A 183 0.56 27.93 -12.66
C GLY A 183 0.26 26.43 -12.48
N PHE A 184 -0.72 26.12 -11.64
CA PHE A 184 -1.02 24.73 -11.27
C PHE A 184 -1.92 24.03 -12.30
N PHE A 185 -3.06 24.62 -12.65
CA PHE A 185 -4.11 23.93 -13.39
C PHE A 185 -3.74 23.60 -14.83
N ASN A 186 -4.04 22.38 -15.26
CA ASN A 186 -3.72 21.94 -16.63
C ASN A 186 -4.49 22.74 -17.70
N THR A 187 -5.66 23.30 -17.37
CA THR A 187 -6.46 24.16 -18.26
C THR A 187 -5.75 25.45 -18.67
N THR A 188 -4.80 25.92 -17.86
CA THR A 188 -3.96 27.10 -18.17
C THR A 188 -2.56 26.70 -18.66
N GLY A 189 -2.33 25.41 -18.96
CA GLY A 189 -1.01 24.88 -19.30
C GLY A 189 -0.12 24.57 -18.10
N GLY A 190 -0.69 24.56 -16.89
CA GLY A 190 0.02 24.25 -15.65
C GLY A 190 0.46 22.80 -15.50
N PHE A 191 1.04 22.50 -14.34
CA PHE A 191 1.74 21.23 -14.05
C PHE A 191 0.91 20.17 -13.30
N GLU A 192 -0.40 20.37 -13.13
CA GLU A 192 -1.32 19.48 -12.41
C GLU A 192 -1.23 18.01 -12.87
N PHE A 193 -1.18 17.79 -14.19
CA PHE A 193 -1.11 16.45 -14.76
C PHE A 193 0.25 15.79 -14.44
N GLU A 194 1.34 16.52 -14.65
CA GLU A 194 2.69 16.04 -14.34
C GLU A 194 2.88 15.75 -12.85
N ALA A 195 2.34 16.60 -11.97
CA ALA A 195 2.35 16.37 -10.53
C ALA A 195 1.57 15.11 -10.15
N THR A 196 0.42 14.87 -10.77
CA THR A 196 -0.38 13.66 -10.55
C THR A 196 0.40 12.41 -10.93
N LEU A 197 1.05 12.42 -12.10
CA LEU A 197 1.87 11.30 -12.57
C LEU A 197 3.11 11.09 -11.69
N LEU A 198 3.73 12.18 -11.22
CA LEU A 198 4.85 12.12 -10.29
C LEU A 198 4.44 11.44 -8.98
N VAL A 199 3.30 11.81 -8.40
CA VAL A 199 2.78 11.21 -7.17
C VAL A 199 2.44 9.72 -7.37
N LEU A 200 1.85 9.35 -8.50
CA LEU A 200 1.65 7.94 -8.86
C LEU A 200 2.97 7.17 -8.94
N GLY A 201 4.00 7.78 -9.56
CA GLY A 201 5.35 7.24 -9.62
C GLY A 201 5.97 7.03 -8.24
N LEU A 202 5.87 8.03 -7.35
CA LEU A 202 6.30 7.90 -5.95
C LEU A 202 5.55 6.78 -5.23
N GLY A 203 4.24 6.68 -5.45
CA GLY A 203 3.44 5.58 -4.92
C GLY A 203 4.03 4.22 -5.29
N LEU A 204 4.20 3.95 -6.59
CA LEU A 204 4.81 2.70 -7.08
C LEU A 204 6.26 2.49 -6.63
N MET A 205 7.02 3.57 -6.46
CA MET A 205 8.40 3.53 -5.97
C MET A 205 8.49 2.97 -4.55
N PHE A 206 7.54 3.33 -3.67
CA PHE A 206 7.54 2.93 -2.27
C PHE A 206 6.65 1.72 -1.96
N THR A 207 5.63 1.42 -2.77
CA THR A 207 4.79 0.22 -2.62
C THR A 207 5.38 -1.02 -3.30
N GLY A 208 6.23 -0.83 -4.32
CA GLY A 208 6.88 -1.92 -5.03
C GLY A 208 6.01 -2.58 -6.13
N PRO A 209 6.47 -3.71 -6.71
CA PRO A 209 5.88 -4.28 -7.91
C PRO A 209 4.56 -5.07 -7.72
N GLY A 210 4.22 -5.49 -6.50
CA GLY A 210 3.10 -6.43 -6.25
C GLY A 210 3.40 -7.88 -6.68
N ARG A 211 2.48 -8.82 -6.38
CA ARG A 211 2.68 -10.25 -6.65
C ARG A 211 2.60 -10.62 -8.14
N VAL A 212 1.81 -9.90 -8.93
CA VAL A 212 1.66 -10.11 -10.38
C VAL A 212 2.76 -9.37 -11.14
N ALA A 213 4.01 -9.62 -10.80
CA ALA A 213 5.17 -8.97 -11.42
C ALA A 213 6.22 -10.02 -11.78
N LEU A 214 6.93 -9.81 -12.90
CA LEU A 214 7.93 -10.76 -13.36
C LEU A 214 9.13 -10.88 -12.40
N ASP A 215 9.41 -9.86 -11.59
CA ASP A 215 10.47 -9.88 -10.56
C ASP A 215 10.00 -10.39 -9.18
N TYR A 216 8.81 -10.98 -9.09
CA TYR A 216 8.29 -11.49 -7.82
C TYR A 216 9.28 -12.47 -7.15
N GLY A 217 9.68 -12.16 -5.92
CA GLY A 217 10.57 -13.00 -5.10
C GLY A 217 12.06 -12.65 -5.09
N ARG A 218 12.53 -11.66 -5.87
CA ARG A 218 13.97 -11.26 -5.90
C ARG A 218 14.40 -10.38 -4.71
N VAL A 219 15.71 -10.27 -4.45
CA VAL A 219 16.26 -9.61 -3.24
C VAL A 219 15.89 -8.12 -3.14
N TRP A 220 15.80 -7.41 -4.26
CA TRP A 220 15.34 -6.02 -4.32
C TRP A 220 13.85 -5.83 -3.99
N PHE A 221 13.07 -6.91 -3.94
CA PHE A 221 11.66 -6.92 -3.51
C PHE A 221 11.50 -6.96 -1.98
N ARG A 222 12.49 -7.47 -1.23
CA ARG A 222 12.36 -7.73 0.21
C ARG A 222 12.51 -6.48 1.10
N ARG A 223 12.97 -5.34 0.54
CA ARG A 223 13.17 -4.09 1.28
C ARG A 223 12.70 -2.88 0.46
N PRO A 224 11.39 -2.71 0.24
CA PRO A 224 10.86 -1.67 -0.65
C PRO A 224 11.29 -0.26 -0.25
N LEU A 225 11.42 0.02 1.06
CA LEU A 225 11.84 1.34 1.54
C LEU A 225 13.29 1.69 1.17
N THR A 226 14.26 0.79 1.39
CA THR A 226 15.67 1.11 1.09
C THR A 226 15.87 1.32 -0.40
N PHE A 227 15.26 0.45 -1.22
CA PHE A 227 15.33 0.59 -2.67
C PHE A 227 14.56 1.83 -3.17
N GLY A 228 13.41 2.14 -2.56
CA GLY A 228 12.66 3.36 -2.83
C GLY A 228 13.49 4.62 -2.56
N PHE A 229 14.15 4.72 -1.41
CA PHE A 229 15.01 5.87 -1.11
C PHE A 229 16.23 5.96 -2.01
N THR A 230 16.91 4.85 -2.31
CA THR A 230 18.04 4.87 -3.26
C THR A 230 17.59 5.30 -4.65
N SER A 231 16.44 4.79 -5.11
CA SER A 231 15.83 5.19 -6.38
C SER A 231 15.43 6.66 -6.39
N LEU A 232 14.91 7.18 -5.28
CA LEU A 232 14.56 8.59 -5.15
C LEU A 232 15.80 9.49 -5.24
N ILE A 233 16.90 9.11 -4.59
CA ILE A 233 18.18 9.84 -4.67
C ILE A 233 18.69 9.85 -6.12
N ILE A 234 18.61 8.71 -6.81
CA ILE A 234 18.99 8.60 -8.22
C ILE A 234 18.10 9.51 -9.09
N ALA A 235 16.78 9.48 -8.89
CA ALA A 235 15.84 10.32 -9.63
C ALA A 235 16.12 11.81 -9.42
N ALA A 236 16.30 12.22 -8.16
CA ALA A 236 16.60 13.60 -7.81
C ALA A 236 17.94 14.07 -8.41
N GLY A 237 18.98 13.24 -8.31
CA GLY A 237 20.29 13.53 -8.90
C GLY A 237 20.23 13.64 -10.43
N ALA A 238 19.52 12.74 -11.10
CA ALA A 238 19.34 12.76 -12.55
C ALA A 238 18.54 13.98 -13.02
N ALA A 239 17.43 14.31 -12.34
CA ALA A 239 16.64 15.50 -12.66
C ALA A 239 17.45 16.79 -12.47
N ALA A 240 18.15 16.92 -11.33
CA ALA A 240 19.02 18.06 -11.07
C ALA A 240 20.15 18.17 -12.10
N ALA A 241 20.79 17.05 -12.49
CA ALA A 241 21.81 17.06 -13.53
C ALA A 241 21.24 17.53 -14.88
N VAL A 242 20.03 17.10 -15.25
CA VAL A 242 19.40 17.57 -16.50
C VAL A 242 19.17 19.07 -16.47
N LEU A 243 18.63 19.60 -15.37
CA LEU A 243 18.36 21.03 -15.23
C LEU A 243 19.68 21.84 -15.19
N LEU A 244 20.65 21.45 -14.38
CA LEU A 244 21.88 22.24 -14.20
C LEU A 244 22.81 22.20 -15.42
N VAL A 245 22.87 21.07 -16.12
CA VAL A 245 23.81 20.89 -17.25
C VAL A 245 23.20 21.37 -18.55
N PHE A 246 21.92 21.14 -18.78
CA PHE A 246 21.31 21.37 -20.08
C PHE A 246 20.32 22.54 -20.13
N HIS A 247 19.89 23.07 -18.98
CA HIS A 247 18.96 24.20 -18.91
C HIS A 247 19.69 25.44 -18.37
N GLN A 248 20.44 26.12 -19.24
CA GLN A 248 21.02 27.44 -18.94
C GLN A 248 20.24 28.52 -19.69
N ALA A 249 19.79 29.52 -18.93
CA ALA A 249 19.00 30.66 -19.38
C ALA A 249 19.77 31.60 -20.31
#